data_AF-A0A7W1QHL7-F1
#
_entry.id   AF-A0A7W1QHL7-F1
#
_cell.length_a   1.000
_cell.length_b   1.000
_cell.length_c   1.000
_cell.angle_alpha   90.00
_cell.angle_beta   90.00
_cell.angle_gamma   90.00
#
_symmetry.space_group_name_H-M   'P 1'
#
loop_
_entity.id
_entity.type
_entity.pdbx_description
1 polymer ?
#
loop_
_entity_poly.entity_id
_entity_poly.type
_entity_poly.pdbx_seq_one_letter_code
_entity_poly.pdbx_strand_id
1 'polypeptide(L)'
;METQNKFKIGFEFQESTHLCSWAKNNRKFQKVPLLEVWNVDDNKLWYHIEIDGDDIEFVTRPFTHNEEAQLALCIISIQDTLGVLKKLFCKYSSPIPLSKKQENNPITITFSEWFIELQKFFAGKSLFEGHLPQDIEQRTGQIQSTMTLVFPEKEVNELNNWSPIFAPHVTIQHPLELTIPLYLSLLGDDSSLIIALPNKGALSSTNWADFEEMCVTKESGLIFLHAFTLLRMVPSSVEINRVPIIQNISSLNEIAAELDSELLKETKSQYISSGQVDIKGRLLIMSRRPFSELFKNVVDPNKLYQGSFKNERGENSYIEAFSTAMNEYDYPHFEKYMRLFSKVNYGEQFFLDEGKPINLIGFTALFTNTFRKNNEQLLNELLREGIITIVMIRNFDEDIKIQNATSKALDNPIVIDLFEGDNWYNLMLSTVESPNITYIIKYKDELGILAKDFLYDMLSPGCFMHGDDSMGRIKDMAEQDIAFGEAIIEIRAISSVNQWFLDLHNLFDTYNKIDFFLTYSYNDISNQAVQLWKFLKNFNTKDPLIQLRILGLLKKVEELKDV
;
A
#
# COMPACT_ATOMS: atom_id res chain seq x y z
N MET A 1 5.74 -27.87 -22.77
CA MET A 1 4.47 -27.19 -22.45
C MET A 1 4.81 -25.74 -22.27
N GLU A 2 4.34 -24.86 -23.15
CA GLU A 2 4.48 -23.42 -22.94
C GLU A 2 3.90 -23.09 -21.57
N THR A 3 4.74 -22.58 -20.68
CA THR A 3 4.30 -22.06 -19.39
C THR A 3 3.34 -20.92 -19.67
N GLN A 4 2.04 -21.21 -19.52
CA GLN A 4 0.98 -20.23 -19.61
C GLN A 4 1.37 -19.02 -18.76
N ASN A 5 1.37 -17.82 -19.36
CA ASN A 5 1.82 -16.62 -18.68
C ASN A 5 0.95 -16.36 -17.43
N LYS A 6 1.60 -16.43 -16.26
CA LYS A 6 0.97 -16.39 -14.95
C LYS A 6 0.87 -14.97 -14.40
N PHE A 7 0.64 -13.96 -15.24
CA PHE A 7 0.54 -12.58 -14.78
C PHE A 7 -0.86 -12.02 -15.04
N LYS A 8 -1.39 -11.28 -14.06
CA LYS A 8 -2.45 -10.28 -14.27
C LYS A 8 -1.98 -8.92 -13.79
N ILE A 9 -2.47 -7.86 -14.42
CA ILE A 9 -2.15 -6.49 -14.03
C ILE A 9 -3.42 -5.64 -13.97
N GLY A 10 -3.61 -4.92 -12.88
CA GLY A 10 -4.60 -3.85 -12.73
C GLY A 10 -3.89 -2.53 -12.43
N PHE A 11 -4.58 -1.44 -12.72
CA PHE A 11 -4.12 -0.07 -12.54
C PHE A 11 -5.14 0.71 -11.71
N GLU A 12 -4.62 1.55 -10.81
CA GLU A 12 -5.35 2.58 -10.08
C GLU A 12 -4.69 3.92 -10.46
N PHE A 13 -5.48 4.88 -10.94
CA PHE A 13 -5.00 6.22 -11.25
C PHE A 13 -5.72 7.21 -10.35
N GLN A 14 -5.07 7.63 -9.28
CA GLN A 14 -5.59 8.67 -8.38
C GLN A 14 -5.18 10.04 -8.93
N GLU A 15 -6.16 10.89 -9.25
CA GLU A 15 -5.95 12.23 -9.77
C GLU A 15 -5.61 13.19 -8.63
N SER A 16 -4.36 13.65 -8.54
CA SER A 16 -3.82 14.31 -7.33
C SER A 16 -4.02 15.83 -7.29
N THR A 17 -5.12 16.35 -7.84
CA THR A 17 -5.43 17.80 -7.79
C THR A 17 -6.49 18.16 -6.75
N HIS A 18 -6.93 17.20 -5.93
CA HIS A 18 -7.84 17.42 -4.79
C HIS A 18 -9.18 18.06 -5.19
N LEU A 19 -9.73 17.66 -6.36
CA LEU A 19 -10.96 18.21 -6.94
C LEU A 19 -12.19 18.03 -6.04
N CYS A 20 -12.15 17.09 -5.10
CA CYS A 20 -13.26 16.69 -4.25
C CYS A 20 -13.01 17.00 -2.76
N SER A 21 -12.49 18.18 -2.42
CA SER A 21 -12.22 18.58 -1.02
C SER A 21 -13.36 18.33 -0.01
N TRP A 22 -14.62 18.42 -0.45
CA TRP A 22 -15.81 18.12 0.37
C TRP A 22 -15.91 16.64 0.78
N ALA A 23 -15.28 15.74 0.03
CA ALA A 23 -15.39 14.30 0.23
C ALA A 23 -14.41 13.75 1.27
N LYS A 24 -13.34 14.49 1.61
CA LYS A 24 -12.24 14.05 2.48
C LYS A 24 -12.69 13.37 3.78
N ASN A 25 -13.76 13.86 4.40
CA ASN A 25 -14.31 13.31 5.65
C ASN A 25 -15.67 12.62 5.47
N ASN A 26 -16.11 12.40 4.23
CA ASN A 26 -17.42 11.85 3.91
C ASN A 26 -17.33 10.38 3.50
N ARG A 27 -17.19 9.50 4.51
CA ARG A 27 -17.07 8.04 4.33
C ARG A 27 -18.19 7.39 3.52
N LYS A 28 -19.35 8.04 3.37
CA LYS A 28 -20.46 7.54 2.56
C LYS A 28 -20.11 7.42 1.07
N PHE A 29 -19.14 8.18 0.60
CA PHE A 29 -18.75 8.26 -0.82
C PHE A 29 -17.30 7.83 -1.09
N GLN A 30 -16.54 7.52 -0.03
CA GLN A 30 -15.17 7.02 -0.14
C GLN A 30 -15.20 5.58 -0.66
N LYS A 31 -14.40 5.29 -1.70
CA LYS A 31 -14.24 3.95 -2.29
C LYS A 31 -15.57 3.31 -2.72
N VAL A 32 -16.55 4.13 -3.08
CA VAL A 32 -17.82 3.68 -3.66
C VAL A 32 -17.80 4.00 -5.15
N PRO A 33 -18.04 3.02 -6.04
CA PRO A 33 -18.17 3.27 -7.47
C PRO A 33 -19.24 4.34 -7.73
N LEU A 34 -18.86 5.42 -8.39
CA LEU A 34 -19.73 6.51 -8.80
C LEU A 34 -20.18 6.36 -10.25
N LEU A 35 -19.30 5.80 -11.09
CA LEU A 35 -19.57 5.51 -12.49
C LEU A 35 -18.81 4.23 -12.86
N GLU A 36 -19.50 3.31 -13.53
CA GLU A 36 -18.89 2.11 -14.09
C GLU A 36 -18.82 2.22 -15.61
N VAL A 37 -17.68 1.88 -16.20
CA VAL A 37 -17.50 1.88 -17.66
C VAL A 37 -17.33 0.46 -18.15
N TRP A 38 -18.33 -0.01 -18.90
CA TRP A 38 -18.41 -1.35 -19.43
C TRP A 38 -18.06 -1.35 -20.93
N ASN A 39 -17.37 -2.40 -21.36
CA ASN A 39 -17.23 -2.69 -22.78
C ASN A 39 -18.43 -3.47 -23.29
N VAL A 40 -19.04 -2.94 -24.35
CA VAL A 40 -20.28 -3.49 -24.91
C VAL A 40 -20.05 -4.79 -25.67
N ASP A 41 -18.89 -4.96 -26.30
CA ASP A 41 -18.57 -6.11 -27.14
C ASP A 41 -18.34 -7.39 -26.31
N ASP A 42 -17.67 -7.27 -25.16
CA ASP A 42 -17.34 -8.40 -24.27
C ASP A 42 -18.17 -8.45 -22.99
N ASN A 43 -19.02 -7.46 -22.75
CA ASN A 43 -19.84 -7.30 -21.55
C ASN A 43 -19.01 -7.39 -20.25
N LYS A 44 -17.82 -6.79 -20.24
CA LYS A 44 -16.97 -6.69 -19.05
C LYS A 44 -16.86 -5.26 -18.57
N LEU A 45 -16.90 -5.10 -17.25
CA LEU A 45 -16.45 -3.88 -16.58
C LEU A 45 -14.97 -3.66 -16.92
N TRP A 46 -14.62 -2.50 -17.46
CA TRP A 46 -13.22 -2.15 -17.72
C TRP A 46 -12.61 -1.39 -16.56
N TYR A 47 -13.33 -0.38 -16.07
CA TYR A 47 -12.95 0.38 -14.90
C TYR A 47 -14.18 1.03 -14.27
N HIS A 48 -14.03 1.46 -13.03
CA HIS A 48 -14.98 2.36 -12.39
C HIS A 48 -14.25 3.61 -11.88
N ILE A 49 -15.04 4.64 -11.60
CA ILE A 49 -14.59 5.90 -11.00
C ILE A 49 -15.09 5.92 -9.56
N GLU A 50 -14.22 6.20 -8.62
CA GLU A 50 -14.56 6.40 -7.20
C GLU A 50 -13.88 7.66 -6.66
N ILE A 51 -14.15 7.98 -5.40
CA ILE A 51 -13.44 9.02 -4.66
C ILE A 51 -12.56 8.34 -3.61
N ASP A 52 -11.28 8.70 -3.57
CA ASP A 52 -10.36 8.34 -2.49
C ASP A 52 -9.77 9.61 -1.87
N GLY A 53 -10.03 9.81 -0.58
CA GLY A 53 -9.72 11.07 0.09
C GLY A 53 -10.48 12.24 -0.53
N ASP A 54 -9.76 13.17 -1.14
CA ASP A 54 -10.30 14.32 -1.89
C ASP A 54 -10.03 14.23 -3.40
N ASP A 55 -9.58 13.07 -3.87
CA ASP A 55 -9.19 12.83 -5.26
C ASP A 55 -10.18 11.93 -5.99
N ILE A 56 -10.25 12.09 -7.32
CA ILE A 56 -10.96 11.15 -8.19
C ILE A 56 -10.00 10.00 -8.48
N GLU A 57 -10.47 8.77 -8.34
CA GLU A 57 -9.68 7.59 -8.64
C GLU A 57 -10.33 6.75 -9.74
N PHE A 58 -9.51 6.30 -10.69
CA PHE A 58 -9.91 5.35 -11.72
C PHE A 58 -9.34 3.98 -11.39
N VAL A 59 -10.21 3.01 -11.13
CA VAL A 59 -9.80 1.64 -10.76
C VAL A 59 -10.17 0.70 -11.88
N THR A 60 -9.16 0.10 -12.50
CA THR A 60 -9.37 -0.86 -13.60
C THR A 60 -9.57 -2.27 -13.07
N ARG A 61 -10.27 -3.11 -13.83
CA ARG A 61 -10.19 -4.55 -13.60
C ARG A 61 -8.78 -5.07 -13.96
N PRO A 62 -8.35 -6.22 -13.41
CA PRO A 62 -7.13 -6.87 -13.87
C PRO A 62 -7.24 -7.37 -15.32
N PHE A 63 -6.14 -7.22 -16.07
CA PHE A 63 -5.94 -7.68 -17.44
C PHE A 63 -4.97 -8.86 -17.47
N THR A 64 -5.29 -9.86 -18.30
CA THR A 64 -4.48 -11.06 -18.53
C THR A 64 -3.55 -10.90 -19.74
N HIS A 65 -2.66 -11.88 -19.97
CA HIS A 65 -1.67 -11.88 -21.06
C HIS A 65 -2.24 -11.90 -22.51
N ASN A 66 -3.56 -12.03 -22.67
CA ASN A 66 -4.24 -11.97 -23.97
C ASN A 66 -5.05 -10.67 -24.17
N GLU A 67 -5.00 -9.75 -23.21
CA GLU A 67 -5.86 -8.56 -23.20
C GLU A 67 -5.09 -7.24 -23.48
N GLU A 68 -4.01 -7.30 -24.28
CA GLU A 68 -3.19 -6.11 -24.62
C GLU A 68 -4.03 -4.97 -25.21
N ALA A 69 -4.87 -5.30 -26.19
CA ALA A 69 -5.68 -4.32 -26.90
C ALA A 69 -6.75 -3.73 -25.98
N GLN A 70 -7.37 -4.55 -25.14
CA GLN A 70 -8.36 -4.12 -24.15
C GLN A 70 -7.74 -3.21 -23.10
N LEU A 71 -6.53 -3.53 -22.63
CA LEU A 71 -5.78 -2.65 -21.73
C LEU A 71 -5.55 -1.29 -22.40
N ALA A 72 -4.98 -1.27 -23.61
CA ALA A 72 -4.70 -0.03 -24.33
C ALA A 72 -5.96 0.85 -24.48
N LEU A 73 -7.08 0.25 -24.88
CA LEU A 73 -8.37 0.93 -25.04
C LEU A 73 -8.97 1.40 -23.70
N CYS A 74 -8.82 0.61 -22.64
CA CYS A 74 -9.25 1.00 -21.30
C CYS A 74 -8.51 2.25 -20.81
N ILE A 75 -7.18 2.29 -20.95
CA ILE A 75 -6.39 3.45 -20.55
C ILE A 75 -6.74 4.69 -21.39
N ILE A 76 -6.94 4.51 -22.70
CA ILE A 76 -7.41 5.60 -23.58
C ILE A 76 -8.78 6.14 -23.12
N SER A 77 -9.70 5.25 -22.70
CA SER A 77 -11.02 5.67 -22.18
C SER A 77 -10.91 6.49 -20.89
N ILE A 78 -9.96 6.17 -20.01
CA ILE A 78 -9.67 6.98 -18.81
C ILE A 78 -9.16 8.37 -19.21
N GLN A 79 -8.22 8.44 -20.16
CA GLN A 79 -7.73 9.73 -20.68
C GLN A 79 -8.84 10.56 -21.32
N ASP A 80 -9.72 9.92 -22.10
CA ASP A 80 -10.88 10.56 -22.70
C ASP A 80 -11.85 11.12 -21.65
N THR A 81 -12.07 10.37 -20.57
CA THR A 81 -12.94 10.77 -19.46
C THR A 81 -12.45 12.06 -18.80
N LEU A 82 -11.14 12.17 -18.59
CA LEU A 82 -10.50 13.39 -18.10
C LEU A 82 -10.48 14.51 -19.15
N GLY A 83 -10.36 14.17 -20.44
CA GLY A 83 -10.47 15.12 -21.54
C GLY A 83 -11.86 15.78 -21.60
N VAL A 84 -12.92 15.06 -21.27
CA VAL A 84 -14.28 15.63 -21.11
C VAL A 84 -14.34 16.57 -19.92
N LEU A 85 -13.75 16.20 -18.77
CA LEU A 85 -13.69 17.06 -17.59
C LEU A 85 -12.92 18.37 -17.89
N LYS A 86 -11.76 18.26 -18.55
CA LYS A 86 -10.97 19.42 -18.99
C LYS A 86 -11.78 20.37 -19.87
N LYS A 87 -12.52 19.84 -20.85
CA LYS A 87 -13.38 20.65 -21.73
C LYS A 87 -14.46 21.38 -20.95
N LEU A 88 -15.04 20.75 -19.94
CA LEU A 88 -16.02 21.40 -19.07
C LEU A 88 -15.38 22.54 -18.27
N PHE A 89 -14.20 22.31 -17.67
CA PHE A 89 -13.49 23.38 -16.97
C PHE A 89 -13.21 24.55 -17.93
N CYS A 90 -12.64 24.31 -19.11
CA CYS A 90 -12.36 25.36 -20.11
C CYS A 90 -13.61 26.14 -20.53
N LYS A 91 -14.76 25.46 -20.68
CA LYS A 91 -16.03 26.10 -21.02
C LYS A 91 -16.44 27.13 -19.97
N TYR A 92 -16.28 26.80 -18.69
CA TYR A 92 -16.59 27.70 -17.57
C TYR A 92 -15.50 28.74 -17.28
N SER A 93 -14.28 28.54 -17.79
CA SER A 93 -13.16 29.51 -17.71
C SER A 93 -13.19 30.63 -18.75
N SER A 94 -14.13 30.63 -19.70
CA SER A 94 -14.17 31.63 -20.77
C SER A 94 -14.25 33.07 -20.21
N PRO A 95 -13.56 34.05 -20.83
CA PRO A 95 -13.27 35.33 -20.19
C PRO A 95 -14.56 36.09 -19.87
N ILE A 96 -14.86 36.20 -18.57
CA ILE A 96 -15.81 37.18 -18.05
C ILE A 96 -15.28 38.56 -18.48
N PRO A 97 -16.09 39.42 -19.11
CA PRO A 97 -15.68 40.77 -19.51
C PRO A 97 -15.02 41.48 -18.32
N LEU A 98 -13.87 42.13 -18.54
CA LEU A 98 -13.06 42.82 -17.53
C LEU A 98 -13.85 43.77 -16.61
N SER A 99 -15.03 44.25 -17.06
CA SER A 99 -15.96 45.09 -16.30
C SER A 99 -16.79 44.34 -15.23
N LYS A 100 -16.69 43.01 -15.15
CA LYS A 100 -17.34 42.14 -14.14
C LYS A 100 -16.36 41.20 -13.43
N LYS A 101 -15.08 41.58 -13.30
CA LYS A 101 -14.12 40.92 -12.38
C LYS A 101 -14.45 41.24 -10.92
N GLN A 102 -15.70 41.04 -10.52
CA GLN A 102 -16.07 40.96 -9.11
C GLN A 102 -16.09 39.48 -8.72
N GLU A 103 -15.15 39.18 -7.84
CA GLU A 103 -14.94 37.96 -7.05
C GLU A 103 -14.35 36.73 -7.76
N ASN A 104 -13.20 36.33 -7.24
CA ASN A 104 -12.43 35.13 -7.53
C ASN A 104 -13.23 33.88 -7.12
N ASN A 105 -14.31 33.55 -7.82
CA ASN A 105 -15.03 32.31 -7.51
C ASN A 105 -14.34 31.14 -8.21
N PRO A 106 -14.04 30.03 -7.50
CA PRO A 106 -13.45 28.84 -8.10
C PRO A 106 -14.43 28.24 -9.12
N ILE A 107 -13.88 27.68 -10.20
CA ILE A 107 -14.70 27.00 -11.20
C ILE A 107 -15.22 25.72 -10.58
N THR A 108 -16.54 25.59 -10.58
CA THR A 108 -17.25 24.51 -9.92
C THR A 108 -18.07 23.76 -10.97
N ILE A 109 -17.84 22.45 -11.11
CA ILE A 109 -18.60 21.56 -12.00
C ILE A 109 -19.28 20.52 -11.12
N THR A 110 -20.55 20.22 -11.34
CA THR A 110 -21.20 19.11 -10.63
C THR A 110 -20.83 17.76 -11.25
N PHE A 111 -20.78 16.70 -10.45
CA PHE A 111 -20.61 15.33 -10.98
C PHE A 111 -21.69 14.99 -12.01
N SER A 112 -22.93 15.45 -11.79
CA SER A 112 -24.04 15.25 -12.74
C SER A 112 -23.76 15.87 -14.11
N GLU A 113 -23.23 17.09 -14.16
CA GLU A 113 -22.87 17.73 -15.43
C GLU A 113 -21.75 16.96 -16.14
N TRP A 114 -20.73 16.53 -15.39
CA TRP A 114 -19.65 15.74 -15.96
C TRP A 114 -20.16 14.41 -16.53
N PHE A 115 -20.97 13.68 -15.78
CA PHE A 115 -21.50 12.39 -16.21
C PHE A 115 -22.44 12.50 -17.42
N ILE A 116 -23.25 13.56 -17.50
CA ILE A 116 -24.08 13.83 -18.69
C ILE A 116 -23.20 14.02 -19.94
N GLU A 117 -22.10 14.77 -19.83
CA GLU A 117 -21.19 14.95 -20.97
C GLU A 117 -20.42 13.67 -21.30
N LEU A 118 -20.06 12.85 -20.31
CA LEU A 118 -19.48 11.52 -20.55
C LEU A 118 -20.45 10.59 -21.28
N GLN A 119 -21.73 10.54 -20.86
CA GLN A 119 -22.75 9.75 -21.55
C GLN A 119 -22.91 10.18 -23.01
N LYS A 120 -22.91 11.49 -23.30
CA LYS A 120 -22.95 11.99 -24.69
C LYS A 120 -21.69 11.59 -25.47
N PHE A 121 -20.53 11.68 -24.83
CA PHE A 121 -19.26 11.30 -25.44
C PHE A 121 -19.21 9.80 -25.78
N PHE A 122 -19.65 8.95 -24.85
CA PHE A 122 -19.71 7.50 -25.04
C PHE A 122 -20.84 7.06 -25.97
N ALA A 123 -21.99 7.70 -26.00
CA ALA A 123 -23.05 7.39 -26.98
C ALA A 123 -22.57 7.57 -28.44
N GLY A 124 -21.57 8.43 -28.67
CA GLY A 124 -20.89 8.58 -29.95
C GLY A 124 -19.86 7.48 -30.26
N LYS A 125 -19.55 6.60 -29.30
CA LYS A 125 -18.59 5.49 -29.40
C LYS A 125 -19.31 4.17 -29.15
N SER A 126 -19.37 3.28 -30.15
CA SER A 126 -20.07 1.99 -30.03
C SER A 126 -19.51 1.01 -28.98
N LEU A 127 -18.43 1.36 -28.29
CA LEU A 127 -17.65 0.48 -27.44
C LEU A 127 -17.95 0.61 -25.93
N PHE A 128 -18.68 1.64 -25.50
CA PHE A 128 -18.76 2.01 -24.07
C PHE A 128 -20.19 2.25 -23.58
N GLU A 129 -20.50 1.70 -22.41
CA GLU A 129 -21.68 2.10 -21.64
C GLU A 129 -21.26 2.52 -20.23
N GLY A 130 -21.65 3.75 -19.86
CA GLY A 130 -21.47 4.29 -18.52
C GLY A 130 -22.71 4.06 -17.67
N HIS A 131 -22.58 3.31 -16.57
CA HIS A 131 -23.68 2.99 -15.66
C HIS A 131 -23.49 3.69 -14.31
N LEU A 132 -24.56 4.30 -13.80
CA LEU A 132 -24.63 4.74 -12.40
C LEU A 132 -25.10 3.54 -11.57
N PRO A 133 -24.37 3.11 -10.53
CA PRO A 133 -24.82 2.02 -9.69
C PRO A 133 -26.21 2.31 -9.08
N GLN A 134 -27.10 1.31 -9.08
CA GLN A 134 -28.49 1.48 -8.61
C GLN A 134 -28.57 2.02 -7.16
N ASP A 135 -27.60 1.66 -6.33
CA ASP A 135 -27.51 2.09 -4.93
C ASP A 135 -27.17 3.59 -4.82
N ILE A 136 -26.36 4.10 -5.76
CA ILE A 136 -26.09 5.53 -5.89
C ILE A 136 -27.36 6.22 -6.37
N GLU A 137 -28.04 5.71 -7.42
CA GLU A 137 -29.30 6.28 -7.91
C GLU A 137 -30.35 6.41 -6.78
N GLN A 138 -30.51 5.39 -5.93
CA GLN A 138 -31.43 5.42 -4.78
C GLN A 138 -30.98 6.38 -3.66
N ARG A 139 -29.67 6.52 -3.44
CA ARG A 139 -29.09 7.48 -2.48
C ARG A 139 -29.11 8.92 -3.02
N THR A 140 -29.30 9.12 -4.33
CA THR A 140 -29.04 10.38 -5.05
C THR A 140 -30.17 11.40 -5.14
N GLY A 141 -31.35 11.13 -4.61
CA GLY A 141 -32.44 12.13 -4.56
C GLY A 141 -32.06 13.48 -3.91
N GLN A 142 -30.94 13.53 -3.16
CA GLN A 142 -30.33 14.75 -2.60
C GLN A 142 -28.89 15.05 -3.10
N ILE A 143 -28.26 14.14 -3.85
CA ILE A 143 -26.81 14.18 -4.14
C ILE A 143 -26.49 14.99 -5.41
N GLN A 144 -27.41 15.06 -6.37
CA GLN A 144 -27.11 15.61 -7.70
C GLN A 144 -26.84 17.13 -7.71
N SER A 145 -27.25 17.89 -6.70
CA SER A 145 -27.08 19.36 -6.69
C SER A 145 -25.95 19.89 -5.82
N THR A 146 -25.26 19.07 -5.02
CA THR A 146 -24.26 19.54 -4.04
C THR A 146 -22.87 18.93 -4.17
N MET A 147 -22.69 17.86 -4.95
CA MET A 147 -21.36 17.29 -5.19
C MET A 147 -20.66 18.00 -6.33
N THR A 148 -19.58 18.68 -6.01
CA THR A 148 -18.88 19.54 -6.96
C THR A 148 -17.41 19.20 -7.06
N LEU A 149 -16.91 19.20 -8.29
CA LEU A 149 -15.51 19.24 -8.66
C LEU A 149 -15.07 20.69 -8.66
N VAL A 150 -14.11 21.04 -7.81
CA VAL A 150 -13.65 22.41 -7.61
C VAL A 150 -12.23 22.53 -8.15
N PHE A 151 -12.05 23.36 -9.18
CA PHE A 151 -10.70 23.62 -9.70
C PHE A 151 -9.97 24.64 -8.82
N PRO A 152 -8.74 24.36 -8.35
CA PRO A 152 -8.01 25.26 -7.47
C PRO A 152 -7.75 26.63 -8.10
N GLU A 153 -8.07 27.72 -7.37
CA GLU A 153 -7.95 29.11 -7.85
C GLU A 153 -6.54 29.48 -8.34
N LYS A 154 -5.50 28.90 -7.73
CA LYS A 154 -4.09 29.20 -8.04
C LYS A 154 -3.67 28.74 -9.44
N GLU A 155 -4.44 27.85 -10.07
CA GLU A 155 -4.13 27.23 -11.36
C GLU A 155 -5.03 27.73 -12.50
N VAL A 156 -6.00 28.60 -12.21
CA VAL A 156 -6.99 29.06 -13.21
C VAL A 156 -6.35 29.78 -14.40
N ASN A 157 -5.21 30.46 -14.20
CA ASN A 157 -4.44 31.11 -15.28
C ASN A 157 -3.72 30.10 -16.20
N GLU A 158 -3.60 28.84 -15.77
CA GLU A 158 -2.94 27.75 -16.48
C GLU A 158 -3.92 26.69 -16.96
N LEU A 159 -5.23 26.94 -16.88
CA LEU A 159 -6.26 25.93 -17.14
C LEU A 159 -6.25 25.37 -18.57
N ASN A 160 -5.82 26.16 -19.56
CA ASN A 160 -5.56 25.66 -20.92
C ASN A 160 -4.40 24.64 -20.96
N ASN A 161 -3.44 24.78 -20.04
CA ASN A 161 -2.29 23.90 -19.85
C ASN A 161 -2.52 22.84 -18.77
N TRP A 162 -3.66 22.83 -18.09
CA TRP A 162 -3.94 21.85 -17.04
C TRP A 162 -3.85 20.43 -17.60
N SER A 163 -3.10 19.61 -16.90
CA SER A 163 -2.95 18.18 -17.13
C SER A 163 -3.20 17.48 -15.80
N PRO A 164 -4.17 16.56 -15.72
CA PRO A 164 -4.26 15.64 -14.60
C PRO A 164 -2.91 14.98 -14.37
N ILE A 165 -2.45 15.06 -13.12
CA ILE A 165 -1.28 14.36 -12.61
C ILE A 165 -1.84 13.21 -11.79
N PHE A 166 -1.37 12.00 -12.10
CA PHE A 166 -1.73 10.81 -11.36
C PHE A 166 -0.70 10.49 -10.28
N ALA A 167 -1.17 9.98 -9.16
CA ALA A 167 -0.42 9.09 -8.30
C ALA A 167 -0.79 7.64 -8.69
N PRO A 168 -0.09 7.04 -9.68
CA PRO A 168 -0.47 5.73 -10.19
C PRO A 168 -0.11 4.63 -9.18
N HIS A 169 -0.99 3.65 -9.03
CA HIS A 169 -0.66 2.37 -8.43
C HIS A 169 -0.91 1.24 -9.44
N VAL A 170 -0.15 0.17 -9.33
CA VAL A 170 -0.30 -1.02 -10.17
C VAL A 170 -0.42 -2.26 -9.30
N THR A 171 -1.52 -3.01 -9.45
CA THR A 171 -1.67 -4.31 -8.82
C THR A 171 -1.22 -5.41 -9.78
N ILE A 172 -0.18 -6.16 -9.43
CA ILE A 172 0.32 -7.30 -10.19
C ILE A 172 -0.02 -8.58 -9.44
N GLN A 173 -0.68 -9.50 -10.13
CA GLN A 173 -0.80 -10.88 -9.68
C GLN A 173 0.27 -11.74 -10.37
N HIS A 174 1.03 -12.51 -9.60
CA HIS A 174 2.10 -13.37 -10.11
C HIS A 174 2.40 -14.57 -9.18
N PRO A 175 3.17 -15.57 -9.64
CA PRO A 175 3.69 -16.65 -8.80
C PRO A 175 4.65 -16.10 -7.74
N LEU A 176 4.58 -16.65 -6.53
CA LEU A 176 5.36 -16.14 -5.40
C LEU A 176 6.87 -16.29 -5.60
N GLU A 177 7.32 -17.32 -6.32
CA GLU A 177 8.74 -17.52 -6.67
C GLU A 177 9.32 -16.43 -7.59
N LEU A 178 8.46 -15.68 -8.31
CA LEU A 178 8.90 -14.61 -9.21
C LEU A 178 8.96 -13.23 -8.53
N THR A 179 8.53 -13.13 -7.27
CA THR A 179 8.48 -11.88 -6.49
C THR A 179 9.82 -11.14 -6.52
N ILE A 180 10.87 -11.78 -6.01
CA ILE A 180 12.19 -11.15 -5.87
C ILE A 180 12.74 -10.69 -7.24
N PRO A 181 12.89 -11.57 -8.25
CA PRO A 181 13.44 -11.13 -9.52
C PRO A 181 12.58 -10.07 -10.21
N LEU A 182 11.25 -10.10 -10.06
CA LEU A 182 10.35 -9.09 -10.61
C LEU A 182 10.61 -7.70 -9.99
N TYR A 183 10.67 -7.61 -8.65
CA TYR A 183 10.82 -6.32 -7.98
C TYR A 183 12.24 -5.78 -8.05
N LEU A 184 13.27 -6.62 -8.01
CA LEU A 184 14.64 -6.17 -8.28
C LEU A 184 14.78 -5.66 -9.71
N SER A 185 14.08 -6.28 -10.65
CA SER A 185 13.99 -5.79 -12.02
C SER A 185 13.27 -4.45 -12.04
N LEU A 186 12.03 -4.33 -11.56
CA LEU A 186 11.29 -3.07 -11.69
C LEU A 186 11.86 -1.91 -10.84
N LEU A 187 12.33 -2.17 -9.62
CA LEU A 187 12.55 -1.15 -8.57
C LEU A 187 13.93 -1.22 -7.90
N GLY A 188 14.85 -2.07 -8.36
CA GLY A 188 16.04 -2.49 -7.60
C GLY A 188 17.10 -1.45 -7.21
N ASP A 189 16.86 -0.15 -7.40
CA ASP A 189 17.71 0.90 -6.83
C ASP A 189 17.30 1.27 -5.38
N ASP A 190 16.15 0.80 -4.88
CA ASP A 190 15.78 0.94 -3.47
C ASP A 190 16.57 -0.03 -2.57
N SER A 191 17.38 0.52 -1.67
CA SER A 191 18.22 -0.26 -0.75
C SER A 191 17.41 -1.16 0.19
N SER A 192 16.16 -0.82 0.50
CA SER A 192 15.27 -1.62 1.33
C SER A 192 14.91 -2.95 0.66
N LEU A 193 14.80 -3.00 -0.68
CA LEU A 193 14.57 -4.25 -1.42
C LEU A 193 15.75 -5.19 -1.23
N ILE A 194 16.97 -4.66 -1.32
CA ILE A 194 18.19 -5.44 -1.11
C ILE A 194 18.31 -5.94 0.33
N ILE A 195 17.98 -5.10 1.31
CA ILE A 195 18.01 -5.47 2.74
C ILE A 195 16.97 -6.56 3.04
N ALA A 196 15.84 -6.56 2.33
CA ALA A 196 14.78 -7.54 2.48
C ALA A 196 15.08 -8.91 1.84
N LEU A 197 16.18 -9.07 1.10
CA LEU A 197 16.50 -10.34 0.45
C LEU A 197 16.75 -11.46 1.48
N PRO A 198 16.00 -12.59 1.38
CA PRO A 198 16.28 -13.78 2.16
C PRO A 198 17.56 -14.44 1.64
N ASN A 199 18.24 -15.19 2.50
CA ASN A 199 19.43 -15.98 2.16
C ASN A 199 20.55 -15.10 1.55
N LYS A 200 21.22 -14.34 2.40
CA LYS A 200 22.19 -13.30 1.97
C LYS A 200 23.40 -13.80 1.19
N GLY A 201 23.67 -15.11 1.15
CA GLY A 201 24.62 -15.67 0.19
C GLY A 201 24.28 -15.30 -1.27
N ALA A 202 23.02 -14.97 -1.56
CA ALA A 202 22.59 -14.40 -2.82
C ALA A 202 23.25 -13.05 -3.14
N LEU A 203 23.59 -12.22 -2.15
CA LEU A 203 24.29 -10.94 -2.35
C LEU A 203 25.73 -11.13 -2.84
N SER A 204 26.38 -12.22 -2.42
CA SER A 204 27.73 -12.62 -2.87
C SER A 204 27.70 -13.54 -4.09
N SER A 205 26.51 -13.79 -4.64
CA SER A 205 26.37 -14.66 -5.80
C SER A 205 27.00 -14.00 -7.02
N THR A 206 27.92 -14.72 -7.66
CA THR A 206 28.59 -14.26 -8.88
C THR A 206 27.95 -14.85 -10.15
N ASN A 207 26.98 -15.74 -10.01
CA ASN A 207 26.30 -16.37 -11.14
C ASN A 207 24.79 -16.55 -10.88
N TRP A 208 24.02 -16.67 -11.96
CA TRP A 208 22.57 -16.73 -11.84
C TRP A 208 22.07 -18.02 -11.17
N ALA A 209 22.75 -19.16 -11.35
CA ALA A 209 22.27 -20.45 -10.85
C ALA A 209 22.17 -20.45 -9.32
N ASP A 210 23.18 -19.92 -8.64
CA ASP A 210 23.18 -19.79 -7.18
C ASP A 210 22.08 -18.84 -6.71
N PHE A 211 21.87 -17.71 -7.42
CA PHE A 211 20.77 -16.79 -7.10
C PHE A 211 19.40 -17.44 -7.31
N GLU A 212 19.22 -18.19 -8.39
CA GLU A 212 17.99 -18.88 -8.72
C GLU A 212 17.62 -19.90 -7.64
N GLU A 213 18.60 -20.70 -7.20
CA GLU A 213 18.43 -21.68 -6.12
C GLU A 213 18.01 -21.02 -4.79
N MET A 214 18.60 -19.88 -4.44
CA MET A 214 18.38 -19.24 -3.15
C MET A 214 17.16 -18.30 -3.10
N CYS A 215 16.87 -17.60 -4.20
CA CYS A 215 15.90 -16.49 -4.22
C CYS A 215 14.69 -16.74 -5.12
N VAL A 216 14.71 -17.71 -6.04
CA VAL A 216 13.58 -17.99 -6.96
C VAL A 216 12.77 -19.16 -6.43
N THR A 217 12.31 -19.04 -5.19
CA THR A 217 11.45 -20.02 -4.51
C THR A 217 10.24 -19.32 -3.88
N LYS A 218 9.14 -20.06 -3.68
CA LYS A 218 7.94 -19.50 -3.02
C LYS A 218 8.23 -19.03 -1.60
N GLU A 219 9.07 -19.77 -0.89
CA GLU A 219 9.50 -19.45 0.48
C GLU A 219 10.25 -18.12 0.52
N SER A 220 11.28 -17.97 -0.33
CA SER A 220 12.04 -16.74 -0.45
C SER A 220 11.15 -15.56 -0.84
N GLY A 221 10.22 -15.75 -1.78
CA GLY A 221 9.25 -14.73 -2.16
C GLY A 221 8.37 -14.25 -0.99
N LEU A 222 7.87 -15.18 -0.17
CA LEU A 222 7.05 -14.85 1.01
C LEU A 222 7.85 -14.07 2.07
N ILE A 223 9.03 -14.58 2.41
CA ILE A 223 9.90 -13.98 3.43
C ILE A 223 10.31 -12.58 2.99
N PHE A 224 10.70 -12.41 1.71
CA PHE A 224 11.03 -11.12 1.12
C PHE A 224 9.90 -10.10 1.27
N LEU A 225 8.66 -10.46 0.90
CA LEU A 225 7.53 -9.52 0.98
C LEU A 225 7.26 -9.07 2.41
N HIS A 226 7.30 -10.01 3.36
CA HIS A 226 7.04 -9.70 4.76
C HIS A 226 8.18 -8.86 5.36
N ALA A 227 9.45 -9.23 5.10
CA ALA A 227 10.61 -8.47 5.54
C ALA A 227 10.61 -7.05 4.96
N PHE A 228 10.31 -6.91 3.67
CA PHE A 228 10.21 -5.61 3.02
C PHE A 228 9.09 -4.76 3.63
N THR A 229 7.92 -5.36 3.86
CA THR A 229 6.79 -4.67 4.50
C THR A 229 7.20 -4.15 5.87
N LEU A 230 7.78 -5.00 6.72
CA LEU A 230 8.30 -4.62 8.03
C LEU A 230 9.30 -3.47 7.94
N LEU A 231 10.31 -3.56 7.06
CA LEU A 231 11.31 -2.50 6.85
C LEU A 231 10.68 -1.16 6.48
N ARG A 232 9.67 -1.15 5.60
CA ARG A 232 9.00 0.08 5.17
C ARG A 232 8.08 0.69 6.24
N MET A 233 7.64 -0.13 7.19
CA MET A 233 6.93 0.37 8.37
C MET A 233 7.87 0.79 9.51
N VAL A 234 9.18 0.54 9.38
CA VAL A 234 10.17 1.14 10.27
C VAL A 234 10.24 2.65 9.98
N PRO A 235 10.20 3.49 11.01
CA PRO A 235 10.22 4.94 10.84
C PRO A 235 11.47 5.51 10.18
N SER A 236 11.28 6.54 9.37
CA SER A 236 12.34 7.28 8.68
C SER A 236 13.31 7.96 9.65
N SER A 237 12.85 8.34 10.84
CA SER A 237 13.71 8.91 11.91
C SER A 237 14.74 7.92 12.45
N VAL A 238 14.51 6.62 12.25
CA VAL A 238 15.43 5.52 12.58
C VAL A 238 16.27 5.13 11.36
N GLU A 239 16.26 5.93 10.29
CA GLU A 239 16.90 5.63 9.02
C GLU A 239 18.28 4.99 9.21
N ILE A 240 18.47 3.94 8.42
CA ILE A 240 19.59 3.01 8.27
C ILE A 240 20.98 3.68 8.42
N ASN A 241 21.09 4.98 8.09
CA ASN A 241 22.31 5.79 8.20
C ASN A 241 22.63 6.32 9.62
N ARG A 242 21.72 6.24 10.60
CA ARG A 242 21.93 6.64 12.02
C ARG A 242 22.27 5.46 12.95
N VAL A 243 22.26 4.23 12.42
CA VAL A 243 22.65 3.00 13.13
C VAL A 243 24.09 3.02 13.71
N PRO A 244 25.06 3.85 13.27
CA PRO A 244 26.36 3.93 13.94
C PRO A 244 26.30 4.40 15.40
N ILE A 245 25.21 5.07 15.84
CA ILE A 245 25.13 5.72 17.15
C ILE A 245 24.68 4.78 18.27
N ILE A 246 24.03 3.65 17.94
CA ILE A 246 23.50 2.69 18.93
C ILE A 246 24.58 1.66 19.31
N GLN A 247 25.72 2.13 19.83
CA GLN A 247 26.81 1.26 20.29
C GLN A 247 26.93 1.17 21.82
N ASN A 248 26.21 2.00 22.59
CA ASN A 248 26.23 1.95 24.06
C ASN A 248 24.84 1.67 24.63
N ILE A 249 24.70 0.49 25.26
CA ILE A 249 23.45 -0.11 25.74
C ILE A 249 22.88 0.63 26.98
N SER A 250 23.70 1.40 27.71
CA SER A 250 23.27 2.08 28.94
C SER A 250 22.40 3.33 28.75
N SER A 251 22.21 3.81 27.52
CA SER A 251 21.36 4.98 27.19
C SER A 251 20.06 4.62 26.46
N LEU A 252 19.71 3.32 26.37
CA LEU A 252 18.58 2.85 25.57
C LEU A 252 17.23 3.44 25.99
N ASN A 253 17.01 3.72 27.29
CA ASN A 253 15.74 4.26 27.77
C ASN A 253 15.55 5.74 27.40
N GLU A 254 16.61 6.54 27.41
CA GLU A 254 16.55 7.95 26.99
C GLU A 254 16.40 8.05 25.46
N ILE A 255 17.13 7.20 24.72
CA ILE A 255 17.01 7.09 23.27
C ILE A 255 15.62 6.58 22.87
N ALA A 256 15.03 5.65 23.63
CA ALA A 256 13.68 5.15 23.38
C ALA A 256 12.62 6.25 23.56
N ALA A 257 12.74 7.07 24.61
CA ALA A 257 11.80 8.17 24.87
C ALA A 257 11.90 9.28 23.80
N GLU A 258 13.12 9.62 23.38
CA GLU A 258 13.35 10.58 22.28
C GLU A 258 12.79 10.03 20.96
N LEU A 259 13.06 8.75 20.68
CA LEU A 259 12.55 8.08 19.49
C LEU A 259 11.03 8.10 19.47
N ASP A 260 10.36 7.66 20.53
CA ASP A 260 8.90 7.62 20.58
C ASP A 260 8.26 9.00 20.37
N SER A 261 8.89 10.08 20.87
CA SER A 261 8.45 11.45 20.59
C SER A 261 8.53 11.79 19.10
N GLU A 262 9.65 11.46 18.44
CA GLU A 262 9.81 11.63 17.00
C GLU A 262 8.78 10.83 16.19
N LEU A 263 8.41 9.63 16.65
CA LEU A 263 7.40 8.81 15.98
C LEU A 263 5.98 9.39 16.09
N LEU A 264 5.64 10.00 17.22
CA LEU A 264 4.40 10.75 17.35
C LEU A 264 4.38 12.00 16.46
N LYS A 265 5.50 12.72 16.36
CA LYS A 265 5.63 13.88 15.46
C LYS A 265 5.48 13.47 14.00
N GLU A 266 6.10 12.36 13.59
CA GLU A 266 5.98 11.82 12.24
C GLU A 266 4.52 11.46 11.94
N THR A 267 3.85 10.75 12.85
CA THR A 267 2.41 10.42 12.73
C THR A 267 1.57 11.68 12.55
N LYS A 268 1.78 12.69 13.40
CA LYS A 268 1.04 13.97 13.31
C LYS A 268 1.32 14.68 11.98
N SER A 269 2.57 14.69 11.54
CA SER A 269 2.95 15.30 10.26
C SER A 269 2.24 14.62 9.09
N GLN A 270 2.19 13.29 9.08
CA GLN A 270 1.45 12.53 8.07
C GLN A 270 -0.04 12.85 8.12
N TYR A 271 -0.66 12.83 9.31
CA TYR A 271 -2.07 13.20 9.46
C TYR A 271 -2.38 14.60 8.89
N ILE A 272 -1.51 15.58 9.16
CA ILE A 272 -1.68 16.94 8.65
C ILE A 272 -1.52 16.99 7.13
N SER A 273 -0.53 16.29 6.57
CA SER A 273 -0.23 16.39 5.14
C SER A 273 -1.20 15.57 4.27
N SER A 274 -1.54 14.34 4.66
CA SER A 274 -2.37 13.43 3.87
C SER A 274 -3.80 13.29 4.38
N GLY A 275 -4.11 13.74 5.61
CA GLY A 275 -5.39 13.43 6.26
C GLY A 275 -5.51 11.97 6.69
N GLN A 276 -4.41 11.20 6.63
CA GLN A 276 -4.38 9.79 6.96
C GLN A 276 -3.22 9.52 7.93
N VAL A 277 -3.44 8.61 8.87
CA VAL A 277 -2.41 8.05 9.77
C VAL A 277 -2.00 6.64 9.36
N ASP A 278 -2.56 6.15 8.25
CA ASP A 278 -2.34 4.83 7.70
C ASP A 278 -0.92 4.71 7.14
N ILE A 279 -0.30 3.56 7.40
CA ILE A 279 1.03 3.18 6.95
C ILE A 279 1.11 2.90 5.45
N LYS A 280 -0.03 2.69 4.76
CA LYS A 280 -0.06 2.50 3.29
C LYS A 280 0.78 3.50 2.52
N GLY A 281 0.76 4.77 2.93
CA GLY A 281 1.53 5.83 2.28
C GLY A 281 3.05 5.61 2.31
N ARG A 282 3.57 4.73 3.17
CA ARG A 282 5.01 4.39 3.24
C ARG A 282 5.38 3.12 2.47
N LEU A 283 4.40 2.27 2.17
CA LEU A 283 4.61 1.00 1.50
C LEU A 283 4.79 1.23 0.00
N LEU A 284 5.98 0.96 -0.53
CA LEU A 284 6.23 1.05 -1.98
C LEU A 284 5.60 -0.12 -2.73
N ILE A 285 5.63 -1.29 -2.09
CA ILE A 285 4.87 -2.47 -2.48
C ILE A 285 4.08 -2.96 -1.28
N MET A 286 2.87 -3.44 -1.52
CA MET A 286 1.96 -3.95 -0.50
C MET A 286 1.34 -5.25 -0.99
N SER A 287 1.41 -6.31 -0.18
CA SER A 287 0.64 -7.51 -0.48
C SER A 287 -0.84 -7.24 -0.26
N ARG A 288 -1.67 -7.42 -1.29
CA ARG A 288 -3.13 -7.41 -1.16
C ARG A 288 -3.64 -8.71 -0.54
N ARG A 289 -2.78 -9.72 -0.39
CA ARG A 289 -3.11 -10.98 0.29
C ARG A 289 -2.48 -11.08 1.68
N PRO A 290 -3.15 -11.74 2.62
CA PRO A 290 -2.59 -12.01 3.96
C PRO A 290 -1.38 -12.94 3.85
N PHE A 291 -0.29 -12.68 4.57
CA PHE A 291 0.88 -13.56 4.54
C PHE A 291 0.55 -14.94 5.12
N SER A 292 -0.40 -15.05 6.04
CA SER A 292 -0.90 -16.30 6.60
C SER A 292 -1.57 -17.18 5.54
N GLU A 293 -2.33 -16.58 4.63
CA GLU A 293 -2.93 -17.28 3.49
C GLU A 293 -1.89 -17.67 2.44
N LEU A 294 -0.90 -16.80 2.19
CA LEU A 294 0.23 -17.15 1.33
C LEU A 294 1.04 -18.30 1.94
N PHE A 295 1.33 -18.25 3.23
CA PHE A 295 2.05 -19.29 3.98
C PHE A 295 1.34 -20.63 3.88
N LYS A 296 0.03 -20.70 4.18
CA LYS A 296 -0.80 -21.89 3.99
C LYS A 296 -0.65 -22.49 2.58
N ASN A 297 -0.62 -21.64 1.56
CA ASN A 297 -0.45 -22.08 0.17
C ASN A 297 0.96 -22.62 -0.15
N VAL A 298 1.99 -22.16 0.57
CA VAL A 298 3.36 -22.68 0.40
C VAL A 298 3.57 -24.00 1.14
N VAL A 299 2.95 -24.17 2.30
CA VAL A 299 3.15 -25.37 3.16
C VAL A 299 2.11 -26.48 2.98
N ASP A 300 1.08 -26.28 2.15
CA ASP A 300 0.03 -27.28 1.89
C ASP A 300 0.61 -28.56 1.25
N PRO A 301 0.58 -29.71 1.95
CA PRO A 301 1.18 -30.96 1.49
C PRO A 301 0.44 -31.59 0.29
N ASN A 302 -0.78 -31.14 -0.03
CA ASN A 302 -1.53 -31.59 -1.22
C ASN A 302 -1.16 -30.80 -2.49
N LYS A 303 -0.42 -29.69 -2.35
CA LYS A 303 0.15 -28.95 -3.46
C LYS A 303 1.58 -29.44 -3.68
N LEU A 304 2.02 -29.53 -4.93
CA LEU A 304 3.28 -30.13 -5.40
C LEU A 304 4.59 -29.48 -4.87
N TYR A 305 4.55 -28.75 -3.77
CA TYR A 305 5.68 -28.02 -3.19
C TYR A 305 6.01 -28.57 -1.79
N GLN A 306 7.20 -29.16 -1.65
CA GLN A 306 7.79 -29.49 -0.35
C GLN A 306 8.66 -28.32 0.10
N GLY A 307 8.04 -27.24 0.57
CA GLY A 307 8.80 -26.10 1.13
C GLY A 307 9.66 -26.52 2.34
N SER A 308 10.73 -25.76 2.59
CA SER A 308 11.70 -25.97 3.68
C SER A 308 11.31 -25.32 5.01
N PHE A 309 10.06 -24.84 5.14
CA PHE A 309 9.47 -24.30 6.36
C PHE A 309 9.36 -25.32 7.51
N LYS A 310 10.33 -26.19 7.76
CA LYS A 310 10.29 -27.20 8.81
C LYS A 310 11.18 -26.78 9.97
N ASN A 311 10.64 -26.86 11.17
CA ASN A 311 11.43 -26.76 12.40
C ASN A 311 12.32 -28.00 12.59
N GLU A 312 13.14 -28.00 13.64
CA GLU A 312 14.01 -29.13 14.01
C GLU A 312 13.25 -30.46 14.20
N ARG A 313 11.94 -30.39 14.46
CA ARG A 313 11.03 -31.54 14.64
C ARG A 313 10.35 -31.98 13.35
N GLY A 314 10.57 -31.27 12.25
CA GLY A 314 9.95 -31.52 10.94
C GLY A 314 8.55 -30.92 10.78
N GLU A 315 8.08 -30.10 11.72
CA GLU A 315 6.78 -29.42 11.73
C GLU A 315 6.87 -28.06 11.02
N ASN A 316 5.78 -27.59 10.42
CA ASN A 316 5.83 -26.33 9.70
C ASN A 316 5.99 -25.12 10.66
N SER A 317 7.05 -24.33 10.49
CA SER A 317 7.35 -23.12 11.28
C SER A 317 7.82 -21.99 10.37
N TYR A 318 6.97 -20.98 10.20
CA TYR A 318 7.30 -19.72 9.54
C TYR A 318 8.28 -18.89 10.35
N ILE A 319 8.14 -18.82 11.68
CA ILE A 319 9.00 -18.00 12.55
C ILE A 319 10.45 -18.48 12.42
N GLU A 320 10.68 -19.79 12.52
CA GLU A 320 12.03 -20.36 12.41
C GLU A 320 12.60 -20.19 11.01
N ALA A 321 11.81 -20.40 9.96
CA ALA A 321 12.26 -20.21 8.58
C ALA A 321 12.58 -18.73 8.30
N PHE A 322 11.73 -17.81 8.73
CA PHE A 322 11.96 -16.37 8.59
C PHE A 322 13.23 -15.96 9.36
N SER A 323 13.35 -16.38 10.62
CA SER A 323 14.54 -16.09 11.41
C SER A 323 15.80 -16.68 10.79
N THR A 324 15.75 -17.92 10.32
CA THR A 324 16.89 -18.58 9.65
C THR A 324 17.28 -17.84 8.37
N ALA A 325 16.34 -17.66 7.44
CA ALA A 325 16.61 -17.02 6.15
C ALA A 325 17.11 -15.57 6.28
N MET A 326 16.71 -14.86 7.34
CA MET A 326 17.14 -13.49 7.60
C MET A 326 18.44 -13.44 8.45
N ASN A 327 18.70 -14.40 9.34
CA ASN A 327 19.88 -14.43 10.22
C ASN A 327 21.06 -15.25 9.65
N GLU A 328 20.86 -16.00 8.58
CA GLU A 328 21.96 -16.70 7.91
C GLU A 328 23.01 -15.67 7.46
N TYR A 329 24.22 -15.81 8.03
CA TYR A 329 25.47 -15.07 7.80
C TYR A 329 25.78 -13.84 8.68
N ASP A 330 27.08 -13.74 8.99
CA ASP A 330 27.76 -12.84 9.92
C ASP A 330 27.82 -11.39 9.39
N TYR A 331 26.66 -10.79 9.08
CA TYR A 331 26.56 -9.38 8.69
C TYR A 331 26.25 -8.54 9.95
N PRO A 332 27.24 -7.84 10.54
CA PRO A 332 27.13 -7.23 11.88
C PRO A 332 26.09 -6.10 11.99
N HIS A 333 25.47 -5.69 10.88
CA HIS A 333 24.41 -4.69 10.84
C HIS A 333 23.01 -5.29 10.72
N PHE A 334 22.87 -6.58 10.40
CA PHE A 334 21.56 -7.12 10.07
C PHE A 334 20.72 -7.50 11.30
N GLU A 335 21.34 -8.05 12.34
CA GLU A 335 20.71 -8.18 13.66
C GLU A 335 20.14 -6.82 14.12
N LYS A 336 20.81 -5.71 13.78
CA LYS A 336 20.32 -4.36 14.09
C LYS A 336 19.05 -4.02 13.31
N TYR A 337 18.93 -4.40 12.04
CA TYR A 337 17.70 -4.22 11.24
C TYR A 337 16.55 -5.09 11.74
N MET A 338 16.83 -6.33 12.15
CA MET A 338 15.83 -7.21 12.77
C MET A 338 15.28 -6.60 14.06
N ARG A 339 16.15 -6.01 14.89
CA ARG A 339 15.72 -5.23 16.06
C ARG A 339 14.85 -4.02 15.69
N LEU A 340 15.00 -3.43 14.50
CA LEU A 340 14.11 -2.37 14.04
C LEU A 340 12.69 -2.84 13.75
N PHE A 341 12.45 -4.14 13.51
CA PHE A 341 11.09 -4.65 13.34
C PHE A 341 10.26 -4.50 14.62
N SER A 342 10.91 -4.50 15.80
CA SER A 342 10.29 -4.09 17.07
C SER A 342 9.75 -2.64 17.06
N LYS A 343 10.27 -1.81 16.15
CA LYS A 343 10.00 -0.37 16.05
C LYS A 343 9.02 0.01 14.96
N VAL A 344 8.46 -0.96 14.24
CA VAL A 344 7.37 -0.73 13.30
C VAL A 344 6.29 0.14 13.94
N ASN A 345 5.92 1.21 13.24
CA ASN A 345 4.95 2.17 13.72
C ASN A 345 3.90 2.44 12.65
N TYR A 346 2.63 2.33 13.04
CA TYR A 346 1.48 2.76 12.26
C TYR A 346 0.40 3.30 13.20
N GLY A 347 -0.55 4.05 12.65
CA GLY A 347 -1.71 4.56 13.37
C GLY A 347 -3.01 4.20 12.70
N GLU A 348 -4.09 4.29 13.47
CA GLU A 348 -5.47 4.18 12.99
C GLU A 348 -6.28 5.36 13.55
N GLN A 349 -7.24 5.83 12.77
CA GLN A 349 -8.18 6.87 13.19
C GLN A 349 -9.58 6.29 13.37
N PHE A 350 -10.14 6.50 14.56
CA PHE A 350 -11.41 5.95 14.98
C PHE A 350 -12.53 6.99 14.84
N PHE A 351 -13.66 6.56 14.28
CA PHE A 351 -14.81 7.42 13.99
C PHE A 351 -16.10 6.83 14.56
N LEU A 352 -17.05 7.70 14.87
CA LEU A 352 -18.44 7.34 15.13
C LEU A 352 -19.12 6.95 13.80
N ASP A 353 -20.28 6.31 13.88
CA ASP A 353 -21.06 5.88 12.72
C ASP A 353 -21.43 7.07 11.80
N GLU A 354 -21.56 8.27 12.37
CA GLU A 354 -21.82 9.51 11.63
C GLU A 354 -20.58 10.11 10.95
N GLY A 355 -19.42 9.44 11.02
CA GLY A 355 -18.17 9.85 10.39
C GLY A 355 -17.39 10.93 11.15
N LYS A 356 -17.77 11.25 12.39
CA LYS A 356 -17.01 12.17 13.26
C LYS A 356 -15.91 11.42 14.01
N PRO A 357 -14.68 11.98 14.14
CA PRO A 357 -13.65 11.37 14.96
C PRO A 357 -14.10 11.14 16.41
N ILE A 358 -13.72 9.99 16.97
CA ILE A 358 -13.97 9.68 18.38
C ILE A 358 -12.94 10.42 19.23
N ASN A 359 -13.38 11.22 20.19
CA ASN A 359 -12.45 11.85 21.12
C ASN A 359 -11.94 10.81 22.15
N LEU A 360 -10.67 10.42 22.02
CA LEU A 360 -10.00 9.42 22.84
C LEU A 360 -9.15 10.03 23.96
N ILE A 361 -9.33 11.31 24.32
CA ILE A 361 -8.49 12.00 25.31
C ILE A 361 -8.39 11.26 26.66
N GLY A 362 -9.41 10.49 27.03
CA GLY A 362 -9.41 9.65 28.24
C GLY A 362 -8.29 8.61 28.27
N PHE A 363 -7.78 8.19 27.11
CA PHE A 363 -6.65 7.25 26.99
C PHE A 363 -5.35 7.84 27.56
N THR A 364 -5.25 9.16 27.77
CA THR A 364 -4.06 9.75 28.40
C THR A 364 -3.75 9.15 29.77
N ALA A 365 -4.77 8.73 30.53
CA ALA A 365 -4.60 8.10 31.83
C ALA A 365 -4.03 6.67 31.74
N LEU A 366 -4.08 6.07 30.55
CA LEU A 366 -3.60 4.72 30.28
C LEU A 366 -2.09 4.67 29.97
N PHE A 367 -1.45 5.81 29.71
CA PHE A 367 -0.01 5.81 29.41
C PHE A 367 0.87 5.91 30.65
N THR A 368 2.07 5.36 30.56
CA THR A 368 3.10 5.55 31.59
C THR A 368 3.31 7.04 31.87
N ASN A 369 3.55 7.36 33.14
CA ASN A 369 3.71 8.75 33.59
C ASN A 369 4.84 9.49 32.85
N THR A 370 5.94 8.79 32.53
CA THR A 370 7.09 9.36 31.82
C THR A 370 6.73 9.71 30.38
N PHE A 371 6.13 8.76 29.64
CA PHE A 371 5.73 8.98 28.26
C PHE A 371 4.69 10.10 28.13
N ARG A 372 3.70 10.13 29.03
CA ARG A 372 2.67 11.17 29.07
C ARG A 372 3.28 12.56 29.28
N LYS A 373 4.17 12.73 30.27
CA LYS A 373 4.78 14.03 30.57
C LYS A 373 5.62 14.56 29.41
N ASN A 374 6.35 13.68 28.74
CA ASN A 374 7.24 14.08 27.64
C ASN A 374 6.48 14.41 26.35
N ASN A 375 5.26 13.87 26.17
CA ASN A 375 4.51 13.96 24.91
C ASN A 375 3.10 14.53 25.05
N GLU A 376 2.77 15.16 26.19
CA GLU A 376 1.40 15.56 26.56
C GLU A 376 0.67 16.31 25.45
N GLN A 377 1.31 17.31 24.84
CA GLN A 377 0.70 18.09 23.77
C GLN A 377 0.36 17.23 22.56
N LEU A 378 1.32 16.44 22.06
CA LEU A 378 1.15 15.59 20.87
C LEU A 378 0.08 14.51 21.12
N LEU A 379 0.10 13.88 22.30
CA LEU A 379 -0.92 12.92 22.70
C LEU A 379 -2.31 13.55 22.69
N ASN A 380 -2.45 14.73 23.30
CA ASN A 380 -3.74 15.42 23.37
C ASN A 380 -4.29 15.78 21.98
N GLU A 381 -3.42 16.21 21.07
CA GLU A 381 -3.80 16.55 19.71
C GLU A 381 -4.24 15.30 18.93
N LEU A 382 -3.45 14.23 18.93
CA LEU A 382 -3.76 12.99 18.21
C LEU A 382 -5.01 12.31 18.77
N LEU A 383 -5.15 12.20 20.10
CA LEU A 383 -6.29 11.54 20.73
C LEU A 383 -7.61 12.29 20.52
N ARG A 384 -7.60 13.62 20.42
CA ARG A 384 -8.80 14.41 20.10
C ARG A 384 -9.32 14.11 18.69
N GLU A 385 -8.40 13.81 17.78
CA GLU A 385 -8.69 13.39 16.41
C GLU A 385 -9.00 11.89 16.33
N GLY A 386 -9.08 11.19 17.46
CA GLY A 386 -9.37 9.75 17.50
C GLY A 386 -8.23 8.88 16.97
N ILE A 387 -7.00 9.37 17.00
CA ILE A 387 -5.83 8.64 16.49
C ILE A 387 -5.15 7.87 17.62
N ILE A 388 -4.87 6.59 17.36
CA ILE A 388 -4.03 5.74 18.22
C ILE A 388 -2.93 5.13 17.36
N THR A 389 -1.70 5.08 17.87
CA THR A 389 -0.54 4.49 17.19
C THR A 389 0.10 3.36 17.99
N ILE A 390 0.90 2.53 17.33
CA ILE A 390 1.69 1.50 18.02
C ILE A 390 2.60 2.13 19.08
N VAL A 391 3.20 3.29 18.82
CA VAL A 391 4.02 4.01 19.81
C VAL A 391 3.26 4.29 21.09
N MET A 392 2.00 4.74 20.97
CA MET A 392 1.15 4.99 22.14
C MET A 392 0.88 3.70 22.91
N ILE A 393 0.56 2.62 22.21
CA ILE A 393 0.22 1.33 22.82
C ILE A 393 1.43 0.70 23.53
N ARG A 394 2.64 0.81 22.93
CA ARG A 394 3.90 0.38 23.57
C ARG A 394 4.18 1.07 24.91
N ASN A 395 3.58 2.24 25.11
CA ASN A 395 3.76 3.07 26.30
C ASN A 395 2.52 3.07 27.22
N PHE A 396 1.64 2.07 27.08
CA PHE A 396 0.62 1.79 28.07
C PHE A 396 1.26 1.41 29.42
N ASP A 397 0.59 1.78 30.51
CA ASP A 397 0.98 1.37 31.86
C ASP A 397 0.85 -0.16 32.00
N GLU A 398 1.79 -0.81 32.69
CA GLU A 398 1.87 -2.28 32.84
C GLU A 398 0.60 -2.86 33.49
N ASP A 399 -0.10 -2.04 34.29
CA ASP A 399 -1.35 -2.40 34.96
C ASP A 399 -2.58 -2.45 34.01
N ILE A 400 -2.42 -2.13 32.73
CA ILE A 400 -3.52 -2.21 31.75
C ILE A 400 -3.78 -3.65 31.36
N LYS A 401 -4.85 -4.20 31.94
CA LYS A 401 -5.39 -5.50 31.57
C LYS A 401 -5.98 -5.42 30.16
N ILE A 402 -5.31 -6.00 29.17
CA ILE A 402 -5.95 -6.35 27.91
C ILE A 402 -7.01 -7.40 28.26
N GLN A 403 -8.28 -7.01 28.16
CA GLN A 403 -9.37 -7.90 28.45
C GLN A 403 -9.47 -8.92 27.31
N ASN A 404 -9.47 -10.20 27.65
CA ASN A 404 -9.61 -11.27 26.66
C ASN A 404 -11.10 -11.54 26.41
N ALA A 405 -11.57 -11.37 25.18
CA ALA A 405 -12.93 -11.74 24.76
C ALA A 405 -12.96 -12.94 23.81
N THR A 406 -11.85 -13.67 23.70
CA THR A 406 -11.77 -14.87 22.86
C THR A 406 -12.62 -16.01 23.43
N SER A 407 -13.14 -16.86 22.53
CA SER A 407 -13.94 -18.04 22.89
C SER A 407 -13.11 -19.14 23.60
N LYS A 408 -11.77 -19.02 23.56
CA LYS A 408 -10.81 -19.87 24.26
C LYS A 408 -10.40 -19.21 25.57
N ALA A 409 -11.37 -19.11 26.49
CA ALA A 409 -11.14 -18.67 27.86
C ALA A 409 -10.12 -19.60 28.55
N LEU A 410 -8.88 -19.13 28.67
CA LEU A 410 -8.07 -19.44 29.84
C LEU A 410 -8.37 -18.33 30.85
N ASP A 411 -8.74 -18.70 32.08
CA ASP A 411 -9.17 -17.84 33.19
C ASP A 411 -8.12 -16.80 33.66
N ASN A 412 -7.07 -16.57 32.88
CA ASN A 412 -6.05 -15.58 33.15
C ASN A 412 -6.17 -14.45 32.12
N PRO A 413 -6.42 -13.19 32.55
CA PRO A 413 -6.18 -12.05 31.68
C PRO A 413 -4.75 -12.17 31.18
N ILE A 414 -4.56 -12.18 29.86
CA ILE A 414 -3.21 -12.26 29.32
C ILE A 414 -2.60 -10.88 29.61
N VAL A 415 -1.81 -10.79 30.69
CA VAL A 415 -0.85 -9.73 30.87
C VAL A 415 0.21 -10.00 29.82
N ILE A 416 -0.03 -9.49 28.62
CA ILE A 416 0.93 -9.66 27.54
C ILE A 416 1.90 -8.50 27.69
N ASP A 417 3.13 -8.79 28.10
CA ASP A 417 4.30 -7.97 27.78
C ASP A 417 4.52 -7.98 26.26
N LEU A 418 3.56 -7.46 25.50
CA LEU A 418 3.56 -7.43 24.03
C LEU A 418 4.79 -6.71 23.50
N PHE A 419 5.40 -5.87 24.33
CA PHE A 419 6.34 -4.83 23.92
C PHE A 419 7.69 -4.89 24.63
N GLU A 420 7.93 -5.90 25.49
CA GLU A 420 9.26 -6.13 26.06
C GLU A 420 10.17 -6.90 25.08
N GLY A 421 11.39 -6.40 24.86
CA GLY A 421 12.42 -7.08 24.07
C GLY A 421 11.98 -7.47 22.65
N ASP A 422 12.20 -8.73 22.28
CA ASP A 422 11.85 -9.29 20.97
C ASP A 422 10.38 -9.77 20.91
N ASN A 423 9.58 -9.58 21.97
CA ASN A 423 8.20 -10.08 22.01
C ASN A 423 7.31 -9.49 20.92
N TRP A 424 7.51 -8.21 20.58
CA TRP A 424 6.76 -7.58 19.48
C TRP A 424 7.14 -8.19 18.13
N TYR A 425 8.44 -8.36 17.88
CA TYR A 425 8.93 -8.99 16.65
C TYR A 425 8.45 -10.44 16.53
N ASN A 426 8.52 -11.22 17.61
CA ASN A 426 8.01 -12.59 17.63
C ASN A 426 6.49 -12.64 17.46
N LEU A 427 5.75 -11.72 18.08
CA LEU A 427 4.33 -11.57 17.85
C LEU A 427 4.06 -11.32 16.37
N MET A 428 4.83 -10.43 15.74
CA MET A 428 4.66 -10.10 14.33
C MET A 428 4.75 -11.30 13.42
N LEU A 429 5.77 -12.13 13.62
CA LEU A 429 5.92 -13.35 12.85
C LEU A 429 4.85 -14.40 13.20
N SER A 430 4.49 -14.53 14.48
CA SER A 430 3.50 -15.52 14.93
C SER A 430 2.11 -15.28 14.33
N THR A 431 1.78 -14.04 13.97
CA THR A 431 0.50 -13.74 13.31
C THR A 431 0.38 -14.44 11.96
N VAL A 432 1.48 -14.68 11.25
CA VAL A 432 1.48 -15.38 9.96
C VAL A 432 1.15 -16.87 10.13
N GLU A 433 1.74 -17.53 11.12
CA GLU A 433 1.49 -18.96 11.39
C GLU A 433 0.12 -19.22 11.99
N SER A 434 -0.24 -18.39 12.96
CA SER A 434 -1.37 -18.60 13.86
C SER A 434 -2.12 -17.29 14.07
N PRO A 435 -2.72 -16.73 13.01
CA PRO A 435 -3.53 -15.54 13.15
C PRO A 435 -4.77 -15.90 13.93
N ASN A 436 -4.77 -15.58 15.22
CA ASN A 436 -5.89 -15.91 16.10
C ASN A 436 -6.37 -14.71 16.91
N ILE A 437 -5.65 -13.58 16.90
CA ILE A 437 -5.96 -12.45 17.78
C ILE A 437 -5.88 -11.14 17.00
N THR A 438 -6.96 -10.35 17.08
CA THR A 438 -6.95 -8.91 16.82
C THR A 438 -7.31 -8.19 18.11
N TYR A 439 -6.92 -6.93 18.23
CA TYR A 439 -7.22 -6.08 19.35
C TYR A 439 -8.20 -4.96 18.95
N ILE A 440 -9.11 -4.62 19.84
CA ILE A 440 -10.16 -3.62 19.61
C ILE A 440 -10.12 -2.59 20.72
N ILE A 441 -10.23 -1.33 20.32
CA ILE A 441 -10.28 -0.21 21.25
C ILE A 441 -11.68 -0.13 21.88
N LYS A 442 -11.72 -0.23 23.22
CA LYS A 442 -12.91 0.08 24.01
C LYS A 442 -12.86 1.53 24.45
N TYR A 443 -13.88 2.31 24.09
CA TYR A 443 -13.94 3.75 24.38
C TYR A 443 -15.27 4.23 24.99
N LYS A 444 -16.31 3.38 25.02
CA LYS A 444 -17.66 3.76 25.51
C LYS A 444 -17.89 3.45 26.99
N ASP A 445 -17.61 2.21 27.42
CA ASP A 445 -17.96 1.74 28.77
C ASP A 445 -16.75 1.67 29.72
N GLU A 446 -15.63 1.16 29.23
CA GLU A 446 -14.35 1.07 29.94
C GLU A 446 -13.24 1.34 28.93
N LEU A 447 -12.34 2.28 29.25
CA LEU A 447 -11.23 2.61 28.36
C LEU A 447 -10.22 1.46 28.38
N GLY A 448 -9.88 0.92 27.22
CA GLY A 448 -8.88 -0.13 27.14
C GLY A 448 -8.84 -0.82 25.79
N ILE A 449 -8.17 -1.97 25.78
CA ILE A 449 -7.97 -2.81 24.62
C ILE A 449 -8.55 -4.20 24.89
N LEU A 450 -9.27 -4.74 23.90
CA LEU A 450 -9.89 -6.06 23.92
C LEU A 450 -9.27 -6.97 22.89
N ALA A 451 -8.75 -8.13 23.30
CA ALA A 451 -8.36 -9.18 22.37
C ALA A 451 -9.60 -9.95 21.86
N LYS A 452 -9.70 -10.17 20.56
CA LYS A 452 -10.76 -10.94 19.88
C LYS A 452 -10.17 -11.94 18.92
N ASP A 453 -10.90 -13.04 18.70
CA ASP A 453 -10.55 -14.04 17.71
C ASP A 453 -10.52 -13.39 16.30
N PHE A 454 -9.49 -13.70 15.52
CA PHE A 454 -9.34 -13.23 14.15
C PHE A 454 -8.76 -14.34 13.28
N LEU A 455 -9.11 -14.39 11.99
CA LEU A 455 -8.81 -15.56 11.13
C LEU A 455 -7.52 -15.43 10.34
N TYR A 456 -6.93 -14.25 10.32
CA TYR A 456 -5.93 -13.93 9.33
C TYR A 456 -4.93 -12.92 9.85
N ASP A 457 -3.70 -12.99 9.36
CA ASP A 457 -2.75 -11.95 9.69
C ASP A 457 -3.19 -10.63 9.07
N MET A 458 -2.87 -9.58 9.81
CA MET A 458 -2.86 -8.22 9.30
C MET A 458 -1.40 -8.00 8.92
N LEU A 459 -1.11 -7.34 7.80
CA LEU A 459 0.21 -7.18 7.14
C LEU A 459 1.32 -6.53 8.00
N SER A 460 1.48 -7.06 9.19
CA SER A 460 2.51 -6.89 10.17
C SER A 460 2.83 -5.44 10.58
N PRO A 461 2.28 -4.90 11.69
CA PRO A 461 1.06 -5.25 12.44
C PRO A 461 -0.11 -4.40 11.97
N GLY A 462 -1.31 -4.95 12.03
CA GLY A 462 -2.55 -4.20 11.90
C GLY A 462 -3.48 -4.46 13.06
N CYS A 463 -2.98 -5.02 14.17
CA CYS A 463 -3.73 -5.63 15.26
C CYS A 463 -4.80 -4.74 15.91
N PHE A 464 -4.92 -3.47 15.53
CA PHE A 464 -5.88 -2.49 16.07
C PHE A 464 -6.75 -1.84 14.98
N MET A 465 -6.62 -2.24 13.71
CA MET A 465 -7.36 -1.61 12.62
C MET A 465 -8.84 -1.93 12.74
N HIS A 466 -9.65 -0.88 12.62
CA HIS A 466 -11.10 -1.01 12.73
C HIS A 466 -11.66 -1.53 11.39
N GLY A 467 -11.83 -2.84 11.30
CA GLY A 467 -12.58 -3.46 10.22
C GLY A 467 -11.86 -4.61 9.55
N ASP A 468 -12.66 -5.43 8.90
CA ASP A 468 -12.28 -6.67 8.28
C ASP A 468 -11.48 -6.51 6.97
N ASP A 469 -11.42 -5.30 6.41
CA ASP A 469 -10.79 -4.96 5.11
C ASP A 469 -9.66 -3.92 5.24
N SER A 470 -9.07 -3.87 6.42
CA SER A 470 -7.91 -3.03 6.67
C SER A 470 -6.80 -3.38 5.65
N MET A 471 -6.39 -2.41 4.84
CA MET A 471 -5.41 -2.55 3.75
C MET A 471 -5.90 -3.11 2.40
N GLY A 472 -7.20 -3.15 2.12
CA GLY A 472 -7.73 -3.52 0.79
C GLY A 472 -7.55 -5.01 0.48
N ARG A 473 -7.81 -5.83 1.48
CA ARG A 473 -7.30 -7.19 1.55
C ARG A 473 -8.18 -8.17 0.79
N ILE A 474 -7.56 -8.93 -0.11
CA ILE A 474 -8.20 -10.05 -0.81
C ILE A 474 -8.07 -11.29 0.07
N LYS A 475 -9.18 -11.64 0.74
CA LYS A 475 -9.27 -12.81 1.63
C LYS A 475 -9.35 -14.11 0.85
N ASP A 476 -10.29 -14.17 -0.08
CA ASP A 476 -10.59 -15.35 -0.87
C ASP A 476 -10.30 -15.08 -2.34
N MET A 477 -9.58 -16.00 -2.98
CA MET A 477 -9.36 -15.96 -4.42
C MET A 477 -10.27 -16.97 -5.09
N ALA A 478 -10.91 -16.57 -6.18
CA ALA A 478 -11.61 -17.54 -7.03
C ALA A 478 -10.59 -18.54 -7.62
N GLU A 479 -10.97 -19.80 -7.80
CA GLU A 479 -10.09 -20.84 -8.33
C GLU A 479 -9.43 -20.45 -9.66
N GLN A 480 -10.18 -19.74 -10.51
CA GLN A 480 -9.71 -19.20 -11.79
C GLN A 480 -8.58 -18.16 -11.65
N ASP A 481 -8.52 -17.45 -10.53
CA ASP A 481 -7.48 -16.46 -10.27
C ASP A 481 -6.21 -17.14 -9.76
N ILE A 482 -6.31 -18.24 -9.01
CA ILE A 482 -5.16 -18.99 -8.47
C ILE A 482 -4.19 -19.43 -9.60
N ALA A 483 -4.69 -19.66 -10.81
CA ALA A 483 -3.86 -20.03 -11.98
C ALA A 483 -2.80 -18.98 -12.35
N PHE A 484 -2.99 -17.71 -11.98
CA PHE A 484 -2.07 -16.61 -12.22
C PHE A 484 -1.10 -16.38 -11.06
N GLY A 485 -1.04 -17.32 -10.11
CA GLY A 485 -0.14 -17.25 -8.98
C GLY A 485 -0.80 -16.69 -7.73
N GLU A 486 -0.10 -16.92 -6.62
CA GLU A 486 -0.62 -16.69 -5.28
C GLU A 486 -0.38 -15.26 -4.82
N ALA A 487 0.64 -14.56 -5.32
CA ALA A 487 0.94 -13.21 -4.91
C ALA A 487 0.05 -12.22 -5.66
N ILE A 488 -0.61 -11.32 -4.92
CA ILE A 488 -1.29 -10.15 -5.48
C ILE A 488 -0.69 -8.95 -4.78
N ILE A 489 0.10 -8.16 -5.49
CA ILE A 489 0.91 -7.10 -4.91
C ILE A 489 0.57 -5.77 -5.59
N GLU A 490 0.20 -4.80 -4.79
CA GLU A 490 0.05 -3.40 -5.20
C GLU A 490 1.40 -2.70 -5.14
N ILE A 491 1.83 -2.12 -6.24
CA ILE A 491 3.03 -1.30 -6.38
C ILE A 491 2.57 0.15 -6.39
N ARG A 492 2.80 0.84 -5.28
CA ARG A 492 2.43 2.25 -5.09
C ARG A 492 3.50 3.20 -5.60
N ALA A 493 4.74 2.72 -5.71
CA ALA A 493 5.88 3.47 -6.22
C ALA A 493 6.17 3.20 -7.70
N ILE A 494 5.15 2.84 -8.47
CA ILE A 494 5.35 2.43 -9.88
C ILE A 494 5.91 3.58 -10.72
N SER A 495 5.62 4.84 -10.36
CA SER A 495 6.21 6.02 -10.99
C SER A 495 7.73 6.07 -10.89
N SER A 496 8.30 5.43 -9.87
CA SER A 496 9.74 5.32 -9.61
C SER A 496 10.36 4.05 -10.23
N VAL A 497 9.75 3.47 -11.28
CA VAL A 497 10.36 2.35 -12.02
C VAL A 497 11.76 2.71 -12.49
N ASN A 498 12.67 1.74 -12.45
CA ASN A 498 14.07 2.00 -12.71
C ASN A 498 14.35 2.46 -14.15
N GLN A 499 15.39 3.28 -14.30
CA GLN A 499 15.87 3.74 -15.60
C GLN A 499 16.14 2.58 -16.59
N TRP A 500 16.70 1.45 -16.16
CA TRP A 500 16.97 0.35 -17.10
C TRP A 500 15.69 -0.19 -17.76
N PHE A 501 14.55 -0.19 -17.05
CA PHE A 501 13.27 -0.62 -17.60
C PHE A 501 12.77 0.39 -18.63
N LEU A 502 12.91 1.70 -18.33
CA LEU A 502 12.57 2.77 -19.26
C LEU A 502 13.43 2.67 -20.54
N ASP A 503 14.72 2.42 -20.38
CA ASP A 503 15.68 2.26 -21.49
C ASP A 503 15.33 1.02 -22.34
N LEU A 504 15.03 -0.12 -21.69
CA LEU A 504 14.67 -1.37 -22.36
C LEU A 504 13.46 -1.20 -23.28
N HIS A 505 12.49 -0.40 -22.86
CA HIS A 505 11.24 -0.18 -23.59
C HIS A 505 11.19 1.12 -24.40
N ASN A 506 12.31 1.83 -24.50
CA ASN A 506 12.42 3.14 -25.16
C ASN A 506 11.36 4.14 -24.68
N LEU A 507 11.04 4.13 -23.39
CA LEU A 507 10.06 5.01 -22.75
C LEU A 507 10.68 6.36 -22.36
N PHE A 508 11.63 6.85 -23.16
CA PHE A 508 12.26 8.14 -22.92
C PHE A 508 11.24 9.25 -23.09
N ASP A 509 11.01 10.02 -22.03
CA ASP A 509 10.40 11.33 -22.20
C ASP A 509 11.50 12.40 -22.26
N THR A 510 11.24 13.39 -23.10
CA THR A 510 11.96 14.65 -23.27
C THR A 510 12.23 15.40 -21.95
N TYR A 511 11.60 15.00 -20.85
CA TYR A 511 11.61 15.73 -19.59
C TYR A 511 12.67 15.31 -18.58
N ASN A 512 13.44 14.22 -18.76
CA ASN A 512 14.53 13.81 -17.84
C ASN A 512 14.17 13.90 -16.33
N LYS A 513 12.90 13.68 -15.97
CA LYS A 513 12.44 13.78 -14.58
C LYS A 513 12.27 12.37 -14.01
N ILE A 514 12.89 12.17 -12.85
CA ILE A 514 12.60 11.06 -11.94
C ILE A 514 11.09 11.12 -11.60
N ASP A 515 10.44 9.96 -11.44
CA ASP A 515 9.01 9.79 -11.09
C ASP A 515 7.97 10.15 -12.17
N PHE A 516 8.31 9.96 -13.45
CA PHE A 516 7.40 10.26 -14.57
C PHE A 516 6.47 9.10 -14.99
N PHE A 517 6.84 7.86 -14.71
CA PHE A 517 6.16 6.70 -15.28
C PHE A 517 4.71 6.59 -14.80
N LEU A 518 3.76 6.52 -15.73
CA LEU A 518 2.31 6.53 -15.52
C LEU A 518 1.73 7.78 -14.82
N THR A 519 2.54 8.84 -14.63
CA THR A 519 2.16 10.03 -13.86
C THR A 519 1.35 11.03 -14.68
N TYR A 520 1.63 11.19 -15.98
CA TYR A 520 1.04 12.25 -16.80
C TYR A 520 0.02 11.72 -17.81
N SER A 521 -1.21 12.23 -17.71
CA SER A 521 -2.36 11.74 -18.47
C SER A 521 -2.34 12.02 -19.98
N TYR A 522 -1.60 13.02 -20.49
CA TYR A 522 -1.73 13.46 -21.89
C TYR A 522 -0.66 12.94 -22.86
N ASN A 523 0.43 12.33 -22.39
CA ASN A 523 1.45 11.75 -23.25
C ASN A 523 1.70 10.29 -22.88
N ASP A 524 1.32 9.40 -23.79
CA ASP A 524 1.84 8.03 -23.87
C ASP A 524 1.54 7.09 -22.69
N ILE A 525 0.70 7.48 -21.72
CA ILE A 525 0.35 6.64 -20.56
C ILE A 525 -0.21 5.27 -20.96
N SER A 526 -0.99 5.20 -22.05
CA SER A 526 -1.47 3.93 -22.62
C SER A 526 -0.30 3.07 -23.13
N ASN A 527 0.67 3.64 -23.85
CA ASN A 527 1.86 2.90 -24.28
C ASN A 527 2.71 2.47 -23.07
N GLN A 528 2.92 3.35 -22.08
CA GLN A 528 3.64 3.02 -20.85
C GLN A 528 3.00 1.83 -20.11
N ALA A 529 1.67 1.83 -19.96
CA ALA A 529 0.91 0.72 -19.39
C ALA A 529 1.06 -0.56 -20.23
N VAL A 530 0.99 -0.44 -21.56
CA VAL A 530 1.19 -1.55 -22.50
C VAL A 530 2.63 -2.08 -22.45
N GLN A 531 3.64 -1.25 -22.29
CA GLN A 531 5.04 -1.69 -22.16
C GLN A 531 5.27 -2.44 -20.86
N LEU A 532 4.70 -1.98 -19.73
CA LEU A 532 4.71 -2.75 -18.49
C LEU A 532 3.99 -4.08 -18.65
N TRP A 533 2.83 -4.10 -19.31
CA TRP A 533 2.13 -5.35 -19.61
C TRP A 533 2.98 -6.28 -20.50
N LYS A 534 3.67 -5.76 -21.52
CA LYS A 534 4.56 -6.53 -22.40
C LYS A 534 5.76 -7.08 -21.66
N PHE A 535 6.33 -6.29 -20.76
CA PHE A 535 7.38 -6.72 -19.87
C PHE A 535 6.93 -7.91 -19.02
N LEU A 536 5.79 -7.79 -18.33
CA LEU A 536 5.25 -8.87 -17.50
C LEU A 536 4.90 -10.11 -18.32
N LYS A 537 4.30 -9.93 -19.50
CA LYS A 537 3.99 -11.02 -20.43
C LYS A 537 5.26 -11.75 -20.90
N ASN A 538 6.38 -11.06 -21.05
CA ASN A 538 7.62 -11.67 -21.51
C ASN A 538 8.59 -11.96 -20.34
N PHE A 539 8.16 -11.74 -19.11
CA PHE A 539 9.03 -11.85 -17.95
C PHE A 539 9.48 -13.29 -17.76
N ASN A 540 10.79 -13.50 -17.85
CA ASN A 540 11.40 -14.81 -17.77
C ASN A 540 12.71 -14.71 -17.00
N THR A 541 12.84 -15.48 -15.94
CA THR A 541 14.08 -15.58 -15.15
C THR A 541 15.26 -16.14 -15.94
N LYS A 542 14.99 -16.77 -17.10
CA LYS A 542 16.02 -17.24 -18.05
C LYS A 542 16.46 -16.20 -19.07
N ASP A 543 15.87 -15.01 -19.08
CA ASP A 543 16.30 -13.91 -19.96
C ASP A 543 17.66 -13.37 -19.48
N PRO A 544 18.72 -13.46 -20.30
CA PRO A 544 20.04 -12.99 -19.91
C PRO A 544 20.08 -11.51 -19.48
N LEU A 545 19.23 -10.64 -20.02
CA LEU A 545 19.19 -9.22 -19.64
C LEU A 545 18.67 -9.05 -18.22
N ILE A 546 17.63 -9.79 -17.85
CA ILE A 546 17.09 -9.81 -16.48
C ILE A 546 18.14 -10.34 -15.50
N GLN A 547 18.80 -11.44 -15.86
CA GLN A 547 19.85 -12.04 -15.04
C GLN A 547 21.01 -11.08 -14.81
N LEU A 548 21.52 -10.46 -15.89
CA LEU A 548 22.63 -9.50 -15.83
C LEU A 548 22.26 -8.26 -15.01
N ARG A 549 21.02 -7.76 -15.15
CA ARG A 549 20.53 -6.62 -14.36
C ARG A 549 20.57 -6.94 -12.87
N ILE A 550 20.01 -8.08 -12.47
CA ILE A 550 19.94 -8.48 -11.07
C ILE A 550 21.35 -8.72 -10.52
N LEU A 551 22.20 -9.50 -11.20
CA LEU A 551 23.58 -9.74 -10.77
C LEU A 551 24.39 -8.43 -10.67
N GLY A 552 24.16 -7.49 -11.59
CA GLY A 552 24.79 -6.16 -11.56
C GLY A 552 24.37 -5.32 -10.35
N LEU A 553 23.10 -5.42 -9.92
CA LEU A 553 22.61 -4.79 -8.69
C LEU A 553 23.26 -5.40 -7.44
N LEU A 554 23.29 -6.73 -7.36
CA LEU A 554 23.87 -7.45 -6.23
C LEU A 554 25.36 -7.12 -6.06
N LYS A 555 26.10 -7.08 -7.17
CA LYS A 555 27.52 -6.72 -7.19
C LYS A 555 27.76 -5.29 -6.67
N LYS A 556 26.95 -4.31 -7.10
CA LYS A 556 27.07 -2.92 -6.61
C LYS A 556 26.88 -2.84 -5.09
N VAL A 557 25.92 -3.60 -4.57
CA VAL A 557 25.67 -3.65 -3.12
C VAL A 557 26.86 -4.28 -2.40
N GLU A 558 27.42 -5.37 -2.94
CA GLU A 558 28.60 -6.03 -2.38
C GLU A 558 29.81 -5.09 -2.32
N GLU A 559 30.08 -4.34 -3.39
CA GLU A 559 31.16 -3.34 -3.43
C GLU A 559 30.98 -2.22 -2.39
N LEU A 560 29.74 -1.92 -1.99
CA LEU A 560 29.44 -0.93 -0.95
C LEU A 560 29.56 -1.48 0.48
N LYS A 561 29.74 -2.79 0.67
CA LYS A 561 29.93 -3.39 2.01
C LYS A 561 31.32 -3.10 2.59
N ASP A 562 32.29 -2.84 1.73
CA ASP A 562 33.70 -2.62 2.09
C ASP A 562 34.04 -1.15 2.36
N VAL A 563 33.05 -0.25 2.32
CA VAL A 563 33.14 1.20 2.59
C VAL A 563 32.41 1.52 3.88
#